data_AF-D6CRC3-F1
#
_entry.id   AF-D6CRC3-F1
#
_cell.length_a   1.000
_cell.length_b   1.000
_cell.length_c   1.000
_cell.angle_alpha   90.00
_cell.angle_beta   90.00
_cell.angle_gamma   90.00
#
_symmetry.space_group_name_H-M   'P 1'
#
loop_
_entity.id
_entity.type
_entity.pdbx_description
1 polymer ?
#
loop_
_entity_poly.entity_id
_entity_poly.type
_entity_poly.pdbx_seq_one_letter_code
_entity_poly.pdbx_strand_id
1 'polypeptide(L)'
;MDSDSSPTSRPKVRCPQCGTLTVYSLSNPWRPFCSERCKSIDFGAWASESYRVPTKPDAADIDALEQELERSNLQNRGQPH
;
A
#
# COMPACT_ATOMS: atom_id res chain seq x y z
N MET A 1 -14.93 21.46 31.12
CA MET A 1 -13.65 21.16 31.79
C MET A 1 -13.37 19.69 31.51
N ASP A 2 -12.84 19.42 30.32
CA ASP A 2 -12.65 18.06 29.83
C ASP A 2 -11.56 17.37 30.65
N SER A 3 -12.04 16.48 31.50
CA SER A 3 -11.25 15.45 32.17
C SER A 3 -10.88 14.42 31.10
N ASP A 4 -9.59 14.19 30.86
CA ASP A 4 -9.16 12.90 30.30
C ASP A 4 -7.77 12.48 30.80
N SER A 5 -7.83 11.47 31.67
CA SER A 5 -6.96 10.29 31.82
C SER A 5 -5.42 10.39 31.67
N SER A 6 -4.77 9.98 32.77
CA SER A 6 -3.53 9.20 32.97
C SER A 6 -2.69 8.70 31.75
N PRO A 7 -1.39 8.39 31.92
CA PRO A 7 -0.34 8.59 30.91
C PRO A 7 -0.43 7.58 29.75
N THR A 8 -1.19 7.92 28.72
CA THR A 8 -1.30 7.10 27.49
C THR A 8 -0.19 7.48 26.52
N SER A 9 0.75 6.56 26.29
CA SER A 9 1.82 6.74 25.31
C SER A 9 1.22 7.07 23.94
N ARG A 10 1.48 8.28 23.44
CA ARG A 10 0.99 8.70 22.12
C ARG A 10 1.46 7.70 21.04
N PRO A 11 0.55 7.15 20.22
CA PRO A 11 0.92 6.14 19.23
C PRO A 11 1.96 6.71 18.25
N LYS A 12 2.93 5.88 17.86
CA LYS A 12 3.89 6.22 16.81
C LYS A 12 3.51 5.50 15.52
N VAL A 13 3.50 6.22 14.41
CA VAL A 13 3.18 5.70 13.07
C VAL A 13 4.32 6.00 12.11
N ARG A 14 4.46 5.19 11.05
CA ARG A 14 5.40 5.50 9.97
C ARG A 14 4.77 6.52 9.02
N CYS A 15 5.54 7.54 8.65
CA CYS A 15 5.18 8.48 7.60
C CYS A 15 4.98 7.70 6.29
N PRO A 16 3.82 7.78 5.62
CA PRO A 16 3.58 7.07 4.37
C PRO A 16 4.53 7.47 3.25
N GLN A 17 5.00 8.72 3.27
CA GLN A 17 5.84 9.28 2.20
C GLN A 17 7.33 8.90 2.32
N CYS A 18 7.86 8.76 3.54
CA CYS A 18 9.31 8.59 3.75
C CYS A 18 9.68 7.53 4.80
N GLY A 19 8.70 6.91 5.46
CA GLY A 19 8.91 5.84 6.44
C GLY A 19 9.33 6.29 7.84
N THR A 20 9.66 7.57 8.04
CA THR A 20 10.06 8.14 9.34
C THR A 20 8.98 7.91 10.40
N LEU A 21 9.37 7.43 11.59
CA LEU A 21 8.47 7.28 12.73
C LEU A 21 8.08 8.66 13.30
N THR A 22 6.79 8.94 13.39
CA THR A 22 6.23 10.18 13.92
C THR A 22 5.15 9.92 14.97
N VAL A 23 4.99 10.86 15.90
CA VAL A 23 3.98 10.77 16.96
C VAL A 23 2.61 11.18 16.42
N TYR A 24 1.64 10.30 16.57
CA TYR A 24 0.22 10.55 16.35
C TYR A 24 -0.35 11.21 17.62
N SER A 25 -0.67 12.50 17.55
CA SER A 25 -0.90 13.45 18.68
C SER A 25 -1.88 14.54 18.23
N LEU A 26 -1.98 15.69 18.89
CA LEU A 26 -2.41 16.96 18.26
C LEU A 26 -1.23 17.90 17.93
N SER A 27 -0.06 17.69 18.54
CA SER A 27 1.15 18.51 18.40
C SER A 27 1.85 18.52 17.03
N ASN A 28 1.83 17.41 16.28
CA ASN A 28 2.22 17.33 14.84
C ASN A 28 1.03 17.62 13.88
N PRO A 29 0.78 18.85 13.41
CA PRO A 29 -0.38 19.15 12.56
C PRO A 29 -0.43 18.40 11.22
N TRP A 30 0.66 17.72 10.84
CA TRP A 30 0.81 17.05 9.55
C TRP A 30 0.57 15.54 9.60
N ARG A 31 0.09 14.98 10.71
CA ARG A 31 -0.19 13.52 10.81
C ARG A 31 -1.08 13.03 9.67
N PRO A 32 -0.85 11.81 9.14
CA PRO A 32 0.15 10.82 9.57
C PRO A 32 1.57 11.09 9.06
N PHE A 33 1.81 12.20 8.35
CA PHE A 33 3.12 12.57 7.83
C PHE A 33 4.04 13.16 8.90
N CYS A 34 5.36 13.09 8.67
CA CYS A 34 6.34 13.66 9.58
C CYS A 34 6.52 15.18 9.40
N SER A 35 6.06 15.76 8.29
CA SER A 35 6.18 17.19 7.98
C SER A 35 5.20 17.64 6.88
N GLU A 36 5.02 18.95 6.74
CA GLU A 36 4.27 19.56 5.65
C GLU A 36 4.78 19.12 4.28
N ARG A 37 6.11 19.09 4.09
CA ARG A 37 6.74 18.64 2.84
C ARG A 37 6.25 17.24 2.44
N CYS A 38 6.21 16.30 3.38
CA CYS A 38 5.76 14.93 3.09
C CYS A 38 4.28 14.87 2.70
N LYS A 39 3.43 15.66 3.38
CA LYS A 39 2.01 15.79 3.03
C LYS A 39 1.85 16.36 1.61
N SER A 40 2.62 17.38 1.24
CA SER A 40 2.52 18.01 -0.08
C SER A 40 3.02 17.10 -1.21
N ILE A 41 4.06 16.29 -0.97
CA ILE A 41 4.53 15.32 -1.97
C ILE A 41 3.49 14.21 -2.19
N ASP A 42 2.92 13.66 -1.11
CA ASP A 42 1.85 12.66 -1.20
C ASP A 42 0.67 13.21 -2.01
N PHE A 43 0.22 14.43 -1.68
CA PHE A 43 -0.81 15.13 -2.45
C PHE A 43 -0.41 15.32 -3.93
N GLY A 44 0.83 15.66 -4.21
CA GLY A 44 1.36 15.77 -5.56
C GLY A 44 1.27 14.46 -6.34
N ALA A 45 1.63 13.34 -5.71
CA ALA A 45 1.56 12.01 -6.32
C ALA A 45 0.11 11.58 -6.63
N TRP A 46 -0.86 11.99 -5.81
CA TRP A 46 -2.29 11.84 -6.13
C TRP A 46 -2.68 12.70 -7.34
N ALA A 47 -2.31 13.98 -7.33
CA ALA A 47 -2.64 14.91 -8.41
C ALA A 47 -2.02 14.54 -9.76
N SER A 48 -0.83 13.93 -9.76
CA SER A 48 -0.14 13.44 -10.96
C SER A 48 -0.52 12.00 -11.32
N GLU A 49 -1.54 11.44 -10.66
CA GLU A 49 -1.99 10.05 -10.84
C GLU A 49 -0.86 9.00 -10.75
N SER A 50 0.14 9.25 -9.93
CA SER A 50 1.27 8.33 -9.75
C SER A 50 0.91 7.12 -8.88
N TYR A 51 -0.16 7.23 -8.08
CA TYR A 51 -0.76 6.09 -7.41
C TYR A 51 -1.67 5.31 -8.37
N ARG A 52 -1.45 4.01 -8.49
CA ARG A 52 -2.23 3.09 -9.32
C ARG A 52 -2.70 1.90 -8.50
N VAL A 53 -3.96 1.52 -8.69
CA VAL A 53 -4.47 0.24 -8.18
C VAL A 53 -4.29 -0.77 -9.31
N PRO A 54 -3.60 -1.91 -9.08
CA PRO A 54 -3.52 -2.96 -10.08
C PRO A 54 -4.92 -3.41 -10.49
N THR A 55 -5.16 -3.51 -11.79
CA THR A 55 -6.41 -4.08 -12.29
C THR A 55 -6.41 -5.59 -12.08
N LYS A 56 -7.59 -6.17 -11.87
CA LYS A 56 -7.75 -7.62 -12.02
C LYS A 56 -7.48 -7.98 -13.49
N PRO A 57 -6.96 -9.18 -13.77
CA PRO A 57 -6.84 -9.66 -15.14
C PRO A 57 -8.22 -9.62 -15.81
N ASP A 58 -8.27 -9.22 -17.08
CA ASP A 58 -9.52 -9.28 -17.83
C ASP A 58 -9.82 -10.72 -18.31
N ALA A 59 -10.95 -10.92 -18.97
CA ALA A 59 -11.33 -12.27 -19.43
C ALA A 59 -10.31 -12.86 -20.41
N ALA A 60 -9.68 -12.04 -21.25
CA ALA A 60 -8.67 -12.51 -22.20
C ALA A 60 -7.37 -12.89 -21.48
N ASP A 61 -6.97 -12.11 -20.46
CA ASP A 61 -5.84 -12.44 -19.59
C ASP A 61 -6.07 -13.76 -18.85
N ILE A 62 -7.27 -13.97 -18.31
CA ILE A 62 -7.64 -15.22 -17.62
C ILE A 62 -7.60 -16.41 -18.58
N ASP A 63 -8.25 -16.30 -19.76
CA ASP A 63 -8.24 -17.37 -20.77
C ASP A 63 -6.82 -17.74 -21.20
N ALA A 64 -5.95 -16.74 -21.39
CA ALA A 64 -4.55 -16.97 -21.75
C ALA A 64 -3.78 -17.70 -20.63
N LEU A 65 -4.03 -17.34 -19.37
CA LEU A 65 -3.42 -18.01 -18.21
C LEU A 65 -3.91 -19.45 -18.05
N GLU A 66 -5.19 -19.71 -18.30
CA GLU A 66 -5.77 -21.05 -18.26
C GLU A 66 -5.17 -21.95 -19.35
N GLN A 67 -5.07 -21.46 -20.59
CA GLN A 67 -4.46 -22.19 -21.70
C GLN A 67 -2.98 -22.52 -21.44
N GLU A 68 -2.23 -21.59 -20.84
CA GLU A 68 -0.84 -21.82 -20.49
C GLU A 68 -0.70 -22.89 -19.40
N LEU A 69 -1.60 -22.87 -18.41
CA LEU A 69 -1.63 -23.89 -17.36
C LEU A 69 -1.96 -25.27 -17.95
N GLU A 70 -2.95 -25.36 -18.84
CA GLU A 70 -3.30 -26.60 -19.53
C GLU A 70 -2.13 -27.15 -20.35
N ARG A 71 -1.47 -26.30 -21.15
CA ARG A 71 -0.26 -26.66 -21.89
C ARG A 71 0.81 -27.20 -20.93
N SER A 72 1.13 -26.46 -19.88
CA SER A 72 2.16 -26.86 -18.92
C SER A 72 1.86 -28.22 -18.26
N ASN A 73 0.59 -28.49 -17.94
CA ASN A 73 0.14 -29.77 -17.39
C ASN A 73 0.24 -30.92 -18.39
N LEU A 74 -0.01 -30.67 -19.69
CA LEU A 74 0.17 -31.64 -20.76
C LEU A 74 1.65 -31.94 -21.00
N GLN A 75 2.52 -30.92 -20.98
CA GLN A 75 3.98 -31.10 -21.08
C GLN A 75 4.55 -31.92 -19.90
N ASN A 76 4.05 -31.72 -18.68
CA ASN A 76 4.53 -32.41 -17.49
C ASN A 76 4.04 -33.87 -17.36
N ARG A 77 2.99 -34.26 -18.09
CA ARG A 77 2.47 -35.65 -18.11
C ARG A 77 3.31 -36.60 -18.98
N GLY A 78 4.38 -36.11 -19.61
CA GLY A 78 5.22 -36.86 -20.55
C GLY A 78 6.67 -37.11 -20.13
N GLN A 79 7.10 -36.78 -18.90
CA GLN A 79 8.44 -37.16 -18.43
C GLN A 79 8.41 -38.56 -17.80
N PRO A 80 8.87 -39.62 -18.50
CA PRO A 80 9.31 -40.82 -17.80
C PRO A 80 10.51 -40.47 -16.91
N HIS A 81 10.58 -41.08 -15.73
CA HIS A 81 11.76 -41.08 -14.87
C HIS A 81 13.01 -41.57 -15.61
#